data_AF-A0A2X1RYA1-F1
#
_entry.id   AF-A0A2X1RYA1-F1
#
_cell.length_a   1.000
_cell.length_b   1.000
_cell.length_c   1.000
_cell.angle_alpha   90.00
_cell.angle_beta   90.00
_cell.angle_gamma   90.00
#
_symmetry.space_group_name_H-M   'P 1'
#
loop_
_entity.id
_entity.type
_entity.pdbx_description
1 polymer ?
#
loop_
_entity_poly.entity_id
_entity_poly.type
_entity_poly.pdbx_seq_one_letter_code
_entity_poly.pdbx_strand_id
1 'polypeptide(L)'
;MSGYTIRKIGDLPPEEAALIRQDVTEAERGYSLEELEEGAKRMRESSFGVGDVPEIKIIPVQIDSAREAKLNRYMSLHRVSQSTAVRDLLDRALSEI
;
A
#
# COMPACT_ATOMS: atom_id res chain seq x y z
N MET A 1 -22.60 4.57 -16.27
CA MET A 1 -22.92 3.38 -15.45
C MET A 1 -22.00 2.27 -15.95
N SER A 2 -21.09 1.76 -15.12
CA SER A 2 -20.26 0.62 -15.53
C SER A 2 -21.15 -0.62 -15.58
N GLY A 3 -21.33 -1.19 -16.76
CA GLY A 3 -22.14 -2.39 -16.95
C GLY A 3 -21.34 -3.63 -16.61
N TYR A 4 -21.88 -4.50 -15.77
CA TYR A 4 -21.27 -5.81 -15.51
C TYR A 4 -21.64 -6.76 -16.65
N THR A 5 -20.65 -7.52 -17.15
CA THR A 5 -20.87 -8.56 -18.15
C THR A 5 -20.78 -9.92 -17.47
N ILE A 6 -21.89 -10.66 -17.44
CA ILE A 6 -21.93 -12.03 -16.91
C ILE A 6 -21.51 -12.97 -18.04
N ARG A 7 -20.47 -13.78 -17.79
CA ARG A 7 -19.96 -14.79 -18.75
C ARG A 7 -20.06 -16.18 -18.14
N LYS A 8 -20.21 -17.20 -18.98
CA LYS A 8 -20.12 -18.59 -18.51
C LYS A 8 -18.65 -19.01 -18.50
N ILE A 9 -18.30 -19.97 -17.64
CA ILE A 9 -16.92 -20.50 -17.56
C ILE A 9 -16.46 -21.06 -18.91
N GLY A 10 -17.37 -21.63 -19.71
CA GLY A 10 -17.06 -22.12 -21.06
C GLY A 10 -16.69 -21.03 -22.07
N ASP A 11 -16.97 -19.76 -21.77
CA ASP A 11 -16.65 -18.63 -22.63
C ASP A 11 -15.29 -17.98 -22.29
N LEU A 12 -14.59 -18.52 -21.27
CA LEU A 12 -13.30 -18.01 -20.81
C LEU A 12 -12.14 -18.73 -21.53
N PRO A 13 -10.98 -18.08 -21.65
CA PRO A 13 -9.76 -18.74 -22.06
C PRO A 13 -9.47 -20.00 -21.21
N PRO A 14 -8.85 -21.05 -21.77
CA PRO A 14 -8.61 -22.30 -21.06
C PRO A 14 -7.85 -22.13 -19.73
N GLU A 15 -6.90 -21.20 -19.68
CA GLU A 15 -6.10 -20.90 -18.49
C GLU A 15 -6.95 -20.28 -17.37
N GLU A 16 -7.78 -19.29 -17.68
CA GLU A 16 -8.69 -18.65 -16.71
C GLU A 16 -9.79 -19.63 -16.24
N ALA A 17 -10.34 -20.43 -17.16
CA ALA A 17 -11.34 -21.44 -16.82
C ALA A 17 -10.76 -22.53 -15.91
N ALA A 18 -9.48 -22.88 -16.06
CA ALA A 18 -8.79 -23.85 -15.21
C ALA A 18 -8.62 -23.32 -13.77
N LEU A 19 -8.24 -22.05 -13.61
CA LEU A 19 -8.13 -21.40 -12.30
C LEU A 19 -9.47 -21.41 -11.56
N ILE A 20 -10.55 -21.00 -12.23
CA ILE A 20 -11.88 -20.97 -11.59
C ILE A 20 -12.34 -22.39 -11.20
N ARG A 21 -12.05 -23.40 -12.01
CA ARG A 21 -12.38 -24.79 -11.67
C ARG A 21 -11.58 -25.29 -10.48
N GLN A 22 -10.31 -24.90 -10.38
CA GLN A 22 -9.47 -25.21 -9.23
C GLN A 22 -10.06 -24.57 -7.96
N ASP A 23 -10.43 -23.29 -8.01
CA ASP A 23 -11.05 -22.58 -6.89
C ASP A 23 -12.37 -23.22 -6.46
N VAL A 24 -13.22 -23.64 -7.43
CA VAL A 24 -14.47 -24.35 -7.13
C VAL A 24 -14.19 -25.68 -6.43
N THR A 25 -13.20 -26.44 -6.92
CA THR A 25 -12.81 -27.73 -6.32
C THR A 25 -12.30 -27.55 -4.90
N GLU A 26 -11.52 -26.50 -4.66
CA GLU A 26 -11.02 -26.14 -3.33
C GLU A 26 -12.16 -25.73 -2.38
N ALA A 27 -13.09 -24.89 -2.87
CA ALA A 27 -14.26 -24.48 -2.10
C ALA A 27 -15.18 -25.66 -1.73
N GLU A 28 -15.38 -26.61 -2.63
CA GLU A 28 -16.17 -27.83 -2.39
C GLU A 28 -15.48 -28.78 -1.40
N ARG A 29 -14.15 -28.88 -1.45
CA ARG A 29 -13.35 -29.63 -0.48
C ARG A 29 -13.50 -29.05 0.94
N GLY A 30 -13.58 -27.73 1.04
CA GLY A 30 -13.58 -27.01 2.32
C GLY A 30 -12.22 -27.08 3.03
N TYR A 31 -12.12 -26.38 4.17
CA TYR A 31 -10.90 -26.34 4.99
C TYR A 31 -11.14 -27.04 6.33
N SER A 32 -10.14 -27.78 6.80
CA SER A 32 -10.09 -28.30 8.16
C SER A 32 -9.88 -27.17 9.18
N LEU A 33 -10.18 -27.44 10.45
CA LEU A 33 -9.94 -26.49 11.54
C LEU A 33 -8.47 -26.09 11.63
N GLU A 34 -7.55 -27.02 11.42
CA GLU A 34 -6.10 -26.78 11.44
C GLU A 34 -5.67 -25.84 10.31
N GLU A 35 -6.15 -26.06 9.08
CA GLU A 35 -5.88 -25.20 7.91
C GLU A 35 -6.42 -23.77 8.12
N LEU A 36 -7.60 -23.64 8.76
CA LEU A 36 -8.19 -22.35 9.10
C LEU A 36 -7.39 -21.61 10.18
N GLU A 37 -6.93 -22.32 11.22
CA GLU A 37 -6.10 -21.75 12.28
C GLU A 37 -4.73 -21.28 11.75
N GLU A 38 -4.10 -22.07 10.87
CA GLU A 38 -2.85 -21.68 10.20
C GLU A 38 -3.05 -20.49 9.26
N GLY A 39 -4.15 -20.44 8.52
CA GLY A 39 -4.53 -19.28 7.71
C GLY A 39 -4.73 -18.02 8.55
N ALA A 40 -5.43 -18.15 9.68
CA ALA A 40 -5.65 -17.05 10.61
C ALA A 40 -4.34 -16.57 11.27
N LYS A 41 -3.41 -17.48 11.57
CA LYS A 41 -2.08 -17.15 12.08
C LYS A 41 -1.27 -16.36 11.06
N ARG A 42 -1.24 -16.81 9.79
CA ARG A 42 -0.60 -16.07 8.69
C ARG A 42 -1.20 -14.68 8.48
N MET A 43 -2.52 -14.52 8.60
CA MET A 43 -3.18 -13.21 8.55
C MET A 43 -2.83 -12.31 9.75
N ARG A 44 -2.65 -12.87 10.95
CA ARG A 44 -2.18 -12.10 12.11
C ARG A 44 -0.71 -11.68 11.98
N GLU A 45 0.12 -12.51 11.36
CA GLU A 45 1.54 -12.22 11.11
C GLU A 45 1.73 -11.22 9.95
N SER A 46 0.80 -11.16 8.99
CA SER A 46 0.74 -10.06 8.03
C SER A 46 0.28 -8.80 8.75
N SER A 47 1.22 -7.89 8.98
CA SER A 47 1.05 -6.56 9.59
C SER A 47 0.24 -5.60 8.70
N PHE A 48 -0.99 -6.00 8.36
CA PHE A 48 -2.05 -5.10 7.93
C PHE A 48 -3.17 -5.16 8.97
N GLY A 49 -2.82 -4.89 10.23
CA GLY A 49 -3.80 -4.59 11.25
C GLY A 49 -4.60 -3.36 10.80
N VAL A 50 -5.93 -3.46 10.80
CA VAL A 50 -6.80 -2.30 10.68
C VAL A 50 -6.52 -1.41 11.91
N GLY A 51 -5.64 -0.42 11.73
CA GLY A 51 -5.12 0.43 12.81
C GLY A 51 -3.61 0.70 12.76
N ASP A 52 -2.82 -0.09 12.04
CA ASP A 52 -1.36 0.08 11.91
C ASP A 52 -0.93 1.00 10.76
N VAL A 53 -1.89 1.62 10.07
CA VAL A 53 -1.56 2.73 9.17
C VAL A 53 -1.30 3.94 10.07
N PRO A 54 -0.06 4.45 10.17
CA PRO A 54 0.21 5.64 10.96
C PRO A 54 -0.72 6.76 10.49
N GLU A 55 -1.26 7.56 11.40
CA GLU A 55 -2.11 8.70 11.03
C GLU A 55 -1.27 9.69 10.19
N ILE A 56 -1.36 9.61 8.86
CA ILE A 56 -0.62 10.49 7.96
C ILE A 56 -1.36 11.83 7.91
N LYS A 57 -0.89 12.82 8.68
CA LYS A 57 -1.32 14.21 8.54
C LYS A 57 -0.55 14.89 7.42
N ILE A 58 -1.27 15.30 6.38
CA ILE A 58 -0.70 16.11 5.28
C ILE A 58 -0.84 17.58 5.67
N ILE A 59 0.28 18.28 5.82
CA ILE A 59 0.32 19.71 6.11
C ILE A 59 0.78 20.45 4.83
N PRO A 60 -0.09 21.25 4.18
CA PRO A 60 0.34 22.11 3.09
C PRO A 60 1.17 23.28 3.65
N VAL A 61 2.38 23.47 3.11
CA VAL A 61 3.30 24.53 3.55
C VAL A 61 3.51 25.51 2.41
N GLN A 62 3.31 26.81 2.69
CA GLN A 62 3.71 27.89 1.78
C GLN A 62 5.14 28.31 2.09
N ILE A 63 5.98 28.38 1.06
CA ILE A 63 7.36 28.86 1.16
C ILE A 63 7.57 30.02 0.18
N ASP A 64 8.37 31.00 0.59
CA ASP A 64 8.81 32.07 -0.30
C ASP A 64 9.91 31.58 -1.27
N SER A 65 10.15 32.35 -2.34
CA SER A 65 11.12 32.00 -3.38
C SER A 65 12.56 31.87 -2.87
N ALA A 66 12.92 32.62 -1.83
CA ALA A 66 14.25 32.54 -1.23
C ALA A 66 14.45 31.24 -0.45
N ARG A 67 13.43 30.77 0.27
CA ARG A 67 13.41 29.47 0.94
C ARG A 67 13.38 28.32 -0.06
N GLU A 68 12.63 28.46 -1.15
CA GLU A 68 12.61 27.47 -2.23
C GLU A 68 14.00 27.28 -2.87
N ALA A 69 14.74 28.36 -3.11
CA ALA A 69 16.12 28.27 -3.62
C ALA A 69 17.04 27.51 -2.65
N LYS A 70 16.89 27.72 -1.33
CA LYS A 70 17.64 26.98 -0.30
C LYS A 70 17.26 25.50 -0.29
N LEU A 71 15.98 25.18 -0.41
CA LEU A 71 15.48 23.81 -0.49
C LEU A 71 16.05 23.09 -1.71
N ASN A 72 16.01 23.72 -2.89
CA ASN A 72 16.57 23.16 -4.12
C ASN A 72 18.08 22.90 -4.03
N ARG A 73 18.82 23.81 -3.37
CA ARG A 73 20.24 23.61 -3.10
C ARG A 73 20.48 22.41 -2.18
N TYR A 74 19.69 22.27 -1.13
CA TYR A 74 19.76 21.12 -0.21
C TYR A 74 19.46 19.80 -0.94
N MET A 75 18.38 19.76 -1.72
CA MET A 75 18.02 18.61 -2.54
C MET A 75 19.15 18.19 -3.48
N SER A 76 19.77 19.16 -4.15
CA SER A 76 20.88 18.91 -5.09
C SER A 76 22.13 18.37 -4.38
N LEU A 77 22.47 18.93 -3.21
CA LEU A 77 23.64 18.54 -2.44
C LEU A 77 23.50 17.13 -1.85
N HIS A 78 22.32 16.82 -1.30
CA HIS A 78 22.05 15.56 -0.60
C HIS A 78 21.43 14.48 -1.49
N ARG A 79 21.06 14.80 -2.75
CA ARG A 79 20.43 13.90 -3.73
C ARG A 79 19.16 13.24 -3.19
N VAL A 80 18.30 14.03 -2.55
CA VAL A 80 17.05 13.57 -1.93
C VAL A 80 15.82 14.22 -2.57
N SER A 81 14.66 13.58 -2.38
CA SER A 81 13.38 14.16 -2.82
C SER A 81 13.06 15.44 -2.05
N GLN A 82 12.19 16.29 -2.62
CA GLN A 82 11.72 17.50 -1.95
C GLN A 82 11.08 17.19 -0.59
N SER A 83 10.24 16.15 -0.51
CA SER A 83 9.57 15.77 0.75
C SER A 83 10.55 15.31 1.82
N THR A 84 11.62 14.60 1.42
CA THR A 84 12.68 14.16 2.33
C THR A 84 13.48 15.37 2.81
N ALA A 85 13.85 16.27 1.90
CA ALA A 85 14.57 17.50 2.24
C ALA A 85 13.78 18.38 3.22
N VAL A 86 12.47 18.55 3.01
CA VAL A 86 11.61 19.32 3.92
C VAL A 86 11.56 18.67 5.30
N ARG A 87 11.38 17.34 5.38
CA ARG A 87 11.37 16.62 6.66
C ARG A 87 12.70 16.76 7.40
N ASP A 88 13.82 16.48 6.75
CA ASP A 88 15.15 16.61 7.35
C ASP A 88 15.40 18.01 7.94
N LEU A 89 15.02 19.05 7.18
CA LEU A 89 15.22 20.44 7.60
C LEU A 89 14.29 20.82 8.76
N LEU A 90 13.06 20.32 8.76
CA LEU A 90 12.12 20.49 9.88
C LEU A 90 12.62 19.73 11.13
N ASP A 91 13.03 18.49 10.99
CA ASP A 91 13.53 17.67 12.10
C ASP A 91 14.77 18.30 12.75
N ARG A 92 15.69 18.84 11.93
CA ARG A 92 16.83 19.61 12.45
C ARG A 92 16.39 20.86 13.20
N ALA A 93 15.48 21.65 12.64
CA ALA A 93 14.98 22.87 13.31
C ALA A 93 14.23 22.55 14.61
N LEU A 94 13.49 21.44 14.65
CA LEU A 94 12.77 20.98 15.84
C LEU A 94 13.69 20.38 16.90
N SER A 95 14.83 19.79 16.50
CA SER A 95 15.82 19.25 17.45
C SER A 95 16.56 20.33 18.24
N GLU A 96 16.48 21.58 17.80
CA GLU A 96 17.07 22.75 18.48
C GLU A 96 16.14 23.36 19.54
N ILE A 97 14.92 22.82 19.72
CA ILE A 97 13.94 23.23 20.75
C ILE A 97 14.05 22.30 21.95
#